data_AF-A0A519L6J1-F1
#
_entry.id   AF-A0A519L6J1-F1
#
_cell.length_a   1.000
_cell.length_b   1.000
_cell.length_c   1.000
_cell.angle_alpha   90.00
_cell.angle_beta   90.00
_cell.angle_gamma   90.00
#
_symmetry.space_group_name_H-M   'P 1'
#
loop_
_entity.id
_entity.type
_entity.pdbx_description
1 polymer ?
#
loop_
_entity_poly.entity_id
_entity_poly.type
_entity_poly.pdbx_seq_one_letter_code
_entity_poly.pdbx_strand_id
1 'polypeptide(L)'
;MRRADRLFQIIQVLRRSSRPVTADAIATELETSKRSIYRDIATLMAQRVPIRGEAGLGYVLEGGFDMPPLMLTSDEIEAAVLGAQWVASRGDPALARAARDLIAKIAVTVPERLRPVLLEPAVAGPPVWEDARKADALDMAQVRGWIHSGRKLRLHYADEQGRETVRVIWPCLIGYRET
;
A
#
# COMPACT_ATOMS: atom_id res chain seq x y z
N MET A 1 -23.44 -1.63 9.40
CA MET A 1 -22.81 -1.29 8.11
C MET A 1 -23.87 -1.03 7.04
N ARG A 2 -23.75 0.06 6.26
CA ARG A 2 -24.68 0.34 5.15
C ARG A 2 -24.43 -0.67 4.01
N ARG A 3 -25.45 -0.92 3.19
CA ARG A 3 -25.35 -1.94 2.13
C ARG A 3 -24.29 -1.61 1.08
N ALA A 4 -24.17 -0.34 0.70
CA ALA A 4 -23.15 0.12 -0.26
C ALA A 4 -21.73 -0.18 0.24
N ASP A 5 -21.44 0.17 1.50
CA ASP A 5 -20.14 -0.11 2.13
C ASP A 5 -19.84 -1.62 2.12
N ARG A 6 -20.85 -2.46 2.42
CA ARG A 6 -20.67 -3.92 2.41
C ARG A 6 -20.39 -4.49 1.01
N LEU A 7 -21.08 -3.99 -0.02
CA LEU A 7 -20.82 -4.39 -1.41
C LEU A 7 -19.38 -4.07 -1.83
N PHE A 8 -18.89 -2.88 -1.45
CA PHE A 8 -17.51 -2.49 -1.69
C PHE A 8 -16.51 -3.39 -0.96
N GLN A 9 -16.74 -3.65 0.33
CA GLN A 9 -15.87 -4.52 1.12
C GLN A 9 -15.79 -5.95 0.54
N ILE A 10 -16.90 -6.49 0.03
CA ILE A 10 -16.90 -7.79 -0.67
C ILE A 10 -15.96 -7.77 -1.89
N ILE A 11 -15.97 -6.69 -2.69
CA ILE A 11 -15.05 -6.55 -3.83
C ILE A 11 -13.59 -6.53 -3.36
N GLN A 12 -13.29 -5.84 -2.26
CA GLN A 12 -11.92 -5.78 -1.72
C GLN A 12 -11.43 -7.14 -1.23
N VAL A 13 -12.29 -7.89 -0.53
CA VAL A 13 -11.97 -9.26 -0.09
C VAL A 13 -11.63 -10.15 -1.30
N LEU A 14 -12.45 -10.10 -2.36
CA LEU A 14 -12.22 -10.87 -3.57
C LEU A 14 -10.98 -10.41 -4.35
N ARG A 15 -10.66 -9.11 -4.35
CA ARG A 15 -9.50 -8.54 -5.06
C ARG A 15 -8.16 -8.94 -4.44
N ARG A 16 -8.09 -9.08 -3.12
CA ARG A 16 -6.84 -9.46 -2.42
C ARG A 16 -6.50 -10.94 -2.55
N SER A 17 -7.44 -11.78 -2.99
CA SER A 17 -7.24 -13.21 -3.12
C SER A 17 -7.09 -13.63 -4.58
N SER A 18 -6.00 -14.35 -4.88
CA SER A 18 -5.84 -15.05 -6.17
C SER A 18 -6.56 -16.40 -6.22
N ARG A 19 -7.20 -16.82 -5.12
CA ARG A 19 -7.96 -18.07 -4.98
C ARG A 19 -9.44 -17.80 -4.69
N PRO A 20 -10.35 -18.72 -5.03
CA PRO A 20 -11.76 -18.60 -4.66
C PRO A 20 -11.95 -18.43 -3.15
N VAL A 21 -12.71 -17.41 -2.74
CA VAL A 21 -13.04 -17.12 -1.35
C VAL A 21 -14.48 -17.55 -1.07
N THR A 22 -14.70 -18.35 -0.04
CA THR A 22 -16.04 -18.83 0.29
C THR A 22 -16.91 -17.73 0.89
N ALA A 23 -18.22 -17.81 0.71
CA ALA A 23 -19.16 -16.88 1.34
C ALA A 23 -19.05 -16.88 2.88
N ASP A 24 -18.62 -18.00 3.47
CA ASP A 24 -18.35 -18.13 4.90
C ASP A 24 -17.17 -17.26 5.33
N ALA A 25 -16.04 -17.36 4.63
CA ALA A 25 -14.86 -16.55 4.92
C ALA A 25 -15.16 -15.05 4.78
N ILE A 26 -15.86 -14.65 3.73
CA ILE A 26 -16.29 -13.25 3.53
C ILE A 26 -17.25 -12.81 4.64
N ALA A 27 -18.17 -13.69 5.07
CA ALA A 27 -19.12 -13.38 6.14
C ALA A 27 -18.43 -13.19 7.49
N THR A 28 -17.47 -14.04 7.82
CA THR A 28 -16.64 -13.93 9.03
C THR A 28 -15.83 -12.64 9.03
N GLU A 29 -15.17 -12.31 7.92
CA GLU A 29 -14.35 -11.10 7.83
C GLU A 29 -15.18 -9.81 7.95
N LEU A 30 -16.37 -9.79 7.33
CA LEU A 30 -17.25 -8.62 7.32
C LEU A 30 -18.27 -8.61 8.47
N GLU A 31 -18.11 -9.50 9.45
CA GLU A 31 -18.98 -9.67 10.62
C GLU A 31 -20.48 -9.67 10.24
N THR A 32 -20.82 -10.43 9.21
CA THR A 32 -22.17 -10.49 8.65
C THR A 32 -22.62 -11.93 8.41
N SER A 33 -23.85 -12.11 7.93
CA SER A 33 -24.38 -13.45 7.64
C SER A 33 -24.00 -13.91 6.23
N LYS A 34 -23.78 -15.23 6.07
CA LYS A 34 -23.64 -15.88 4.76
C LYS A 34 -24.79 -15.52 3.81
N ARG A 35 -26.02 -15.42 4.31
CA ARG A 35 -27.20 -15.01 3.53
C ARG A 35 -27.07 -13.59 2.97
N SER A 36 -26.50 -12.66 3.74
CA SER A 36 -26.22 -11.30 3.27
C SER A 36 -25.17 -11.31 2.17
N ILE A 37 -24.08 -12.06 2.36
CA ILE A 37 -23.02 -12.21 1.35
C ILE A 37 -23.56 -12.77 0.04
N TYR A 38 -24.33 -13.86 0.07
CA TYR A 38 -24.92 -14.43 -1.16
C TYR A 38 -25.78 -13.42 -1.92
N ARG A 39 -26.61 -12.66 -1.20
CA ARG A 39 -27.49 -11.64 -1.81
C ARG A 39 -26.69 -10.49 -2.41
N ASP A 40 -25.63 -10.07 -1.74
CA ASP A 40 -24.79 -8.96 -2.17
C ASP A 40 -23.89 -9.36 -3.35
N ILE A 41 -23.33 -10.58 -3.36
CA ILE A 41 -22.64 -11.13 -4.53
C ILE A 41 -23.57 -11.24 -5.73
N ALA A 42 -24.81 -11.73 -5.55
CA ALA A 42 -25.80 -11.76 -6.62
C ALA A 42 -26.12 -10.35 -7.15
N THR A 43 -26.14 -9.35 -6.26
CA THR A 43 -26.33 -7.94 -6.64
C THR A 43 -25.14 -7.43 -7.47
N LEU A 44 -23.90 -7.72 -7.04
CA LEU A 44 -22.69 -7.35 -7.76
C LEU A 44 -22.61 -7.99 -9.15
N MET A 45 -22.94 -9.28 -9.27
CA MET A 45 -23.00 -9.99 -10.55
C MET A 45 -24.08 -9.39 -11.46
N ALA A 46 -25.26 -9.05 -10.92
CA ALA A 46 -26.31 -8.37 -11.68
C ALA A 46 -25.88 -6.98 -12.18
N GLN A 47 -24.98 -6.31 -11.45
CA GLN A 47 -24.33 -5.05 -11.84
C GLN A 47 -23.14 -5.25 -12.79
N ARG A 48 -22.93 -6.46 -13.32
CA ARG A 48 -21.85 -6.82 -14.25
C ARG A 48 -20.44 -6.73 -13.65
N VAL A 49 -20.31 -6.80 -12.33
CA VAL A 49 -19.00 -7.08 -11.71
C VAL A 49 -18.61 -8.51 -12.07
N PRO A 50 -17.42 -8.76 -12.65
CA PRO A 50 -17.02 -10.07 -13.17
C PRO A 50 -16.54 -10.97 -12.03
N ILE A 51 -17.50 -11.36 -11.20
CA ILE A 51 -17.29 -12.35 -10.15
C ILE A 51 -17.64 -13.71 -10.74
N ARG A 52 -16.67 -14.61 -10.76
CA ARG A 52 -16.91 -16.04 -11.01
C ARG A 52 -17.08 -16.78 -9.70
N GLY A 53 -17.92 -17.81 -9.72
CA GLY A 53 -18.07 -18.71 -8.60
C GLY A 53 -19.52 -19.05 -8.31
N GLU A 54 -19.71 -20.04 -7.47
CA GLU A 54 -21.00 -20.55 -7.08
C GLU A 54 -21.06 -20.80 -5.58
N ALA A 55 -22.27 -20.88 -5.04
CA ALA A 55 -22.49 -21.15 -3.63
C ALA A 55 -21.83 -22.49 -3.25
N GLY A 56 -21.09 -22.50 -2.14
CA GLY A 56 -20.36 -23.67 -1.66
C GLY A 56 -18.97 -23.88 -2.28
N LEU A 57 -18.70 -23.39 -3.49
CA LEU A 57 -17.38 -23.47 -4.14
C LEU A 57 -16.53 -22.22 -3.88
N GLY A 58 -17.18 -21.08 -3.63
CA GLY A 58 -16.52 -19.80 -3.40
C GLY A 58 -16.46 -18.93 -4.66
N TYR A 59 -15.94 -17.72 -4.50
CA TYR A 59 -16.01 -16.64 -5.47
C TYR A 59 -14.64 -16.05 -5.74
N VAL A 60 -14.38 -15.67 -6.98
CA VAL A 60 -13.16 -15.00 -7.42
C VAL A 60 -13.53 -13.84 -8.33
N LEU A 61 -12.82 -12.72 -8.19
CA LEU A 61 -12.93 -11.62 -9.12
C LEU A 61 -12.04 -11.93 -10.34
N GLU A 62 -12.61 -11.95 -11.55
CA GLU A 62 -11.81 -12.18 -12.75
C GLU A 62 -10.80 -11.04 -12.98
N GLY A 63 -9.62 -11.40 -13.47
CA GLY A 63 -8.62 -10.44 -13.91
C GLY A 63 -9.12 -9.60 -15.08
N GLY A 64 -8.68 -8.35 -15.18
CA GLY A 64 -9.17 -7.42 -16.21
C GLY A 64 -10.43 -6.64 -15.80
N PHE A 65 -10.94 -6.82 -14.58
CA PHE A 65 -11.84 -5.83 -13.97
C PHE A 65 -11.05 -4.61 -13.50
N ASP A 66 -10.64 -3.80 -14.48
CA ASP A 66 -10.14 -2.46 -14.24
C ASP A 66 -11.34 -1.58 -13.88
N MET A 67 -11.62 -1.49 -12.58
CA MET A 67 -12.35 -0.34 -12.08
C MET A 67 -11.41 0.87 -12.21
N PRO A 68 -11.75 1.92 -12.98
CA PRO A 68 -11.03 3.18 -12.89
C PRO A 68 -11.30 3.78 -11.50
N PRO A 69 -10.61 4.88 -11.17
CA PRO A 69 -9.38 4.92 -10.38
C PRO A 69 -9.52 4.30 -8.97
N LEU A 70 -8.40 4.05 -8.28
CA LEU A 70 -8.36 3.62 -6.86
C LEU A 70 -9.46 4.34 -6.05
N MET A 71 -10.52 3.60 -5.69
CA MET A 71 -11.60 4.11 -4.85
C MET A 71 -11.10 4.14 -3.40
N LEU A 72 -10.16 5.06 -3.15
CA LEU A 72 -9.68 5.36 -1.82
C LEU A 72 -10.79 6.11 -1.07
N THR A 73 -11.03 5.69 0.17
CA THR A 73 -11.79 6.49 1.13
C THR A 73 -11.03 7.78 1.47
N SER A 74 -11.69 8.73 2.11
CA SER A 74 -11.02 9.96 2.59
C SER A 74 -9.82 9.62 3.47
N ASP A 75 -10.01 8.70 4.43
CA ASP A 75 -8.99 8.28 5.39
C ASP A 75 -7.83 7.56 4.69
N GLU A 76 -8.09 6.77 3.64
CA GLU A 76 -7.05 6.10 2.86
C GLU A 76 -6.23 7.08 2.02
N ILE A 77 -6.86 8.12 1.46
CA ILE A 77 -6.15 9.21 0.77
C ILE A 77 -5.26 9.94 1.76
N GLU A 78 -5.80 10.29 2.92
CA GLU A 78 -5.08 11.02 3.96
C GLU A 78 -3.88 10.21 4.48
N ALA A 79 -4.07 8.91 4.74
CA ALA A 79 -2.98 8.01 5.13
C ALA A 79 -1.91 7.88 4.04
N ALA A 80 -2.32 7.76 2.77
CA ALA A 80 -1.38 7.65 1.65
C ALA A 80 -0.58 8.95 1.46
N VAL A 81 -1.23 10.11 1.53
CA VAL A 81 -0.58 11.42 1.43
C VAL A 81 0.38 11.62 2.59
N LEU A 82 -0.03 11.33 3.83
CA LEU A 82 0.83 11.43 5.01
C LEU A 82 2.07 10.54 4.89
N GLY A 83 1.90 9.27 4.52
CA GLY A 83 3.02 8.34 4.32
C GLY A 83 3.96 8.78 3.20
N ALA A 84 3.41 9.23 2.07
CA ALA A 84 4.20 9.73 0.95
C ALA A 84 4.96 11.01 1.31
N GLN A 85 4.36 11.94 2.06
CA GLN A 85 5.06 13.13 2.56
C GLN A 85 6.22 12.75 3.50
N TRP A 86 6.01 11.77 4.38
CA TRP A 86 7.07 11.25 5.25
C TRP A 86 8.23 10.66 4.46
N VAL A 87 7.94 9.86 3.43
CA VAL A 87 8.97 9.29 2.53
C VAL A 87 9.64 10.38 1.68
N ALA A 88 8.90 11.39 1.22
CA ALA A 88 9.46 12.51 0.46
C ALA A 88 10.50 13.32 1.25
N SER A 89 10.33 13.40 2.57
CA SER A 89 11.23 14.13 3.45
C SER A 89 12.33 13.28 4.09
N ARG A 90 12.20 11.95 4.17
CA ARG A 90 13.16 11.07 4.86
C ARG A 90 13.76 9.95 4.02
N GLY A 91 13.13 9.59 2.91
CA GLY A 91 13.65 8.56 2.00
C GLY A 91 14.89 9.06 1.24
N ASP A 92 15.63 8.10 0.68
CA ASP A 92 16.69 8.40 -0.29
C ASP A 92 16.11 9.13 -1.52
N PRO A 93 16.95 9.80 -2.34
CA PRO A 93 16.48 10.62 -3.44
C PRO A 93 15.52 9.93 -4.41
N ALA A 94 15.67 8.62 -4.64
CA ALA A 94 14.80 7.86 -5.52
C ALA A 94 13.42 7.64 -4.88
N LEU A 95 13.34 7.21 -3.62
CA LEU A 95 12.06 7.10 -2.91
C LEU A 95 11.39 8.45 -2.72
N ALA A 96 12.16 9.50 -2.43
CA ALA A 96 11.61 10.83 -2.26
C ALA A 96 10.94 11.34 -3.55
N ARG A 97 11.53 11.05 -4.71
CA ARG A 97 10.91 11.34 -6.02
C ARG A 97 9.67 10.50 -6.26
N ALA A 98 9.78 9.18 -6.05
CA ALA A 98 8.65 8.26 -6.24
C ALA A 98 7.44 8.62 -5.36
N ALA A 99 7.67 9.12 -4.15
CA ALA A 99 6.61 9.57 -3.25
C ALA A 99 5.89 10.82 -3.77
N ARG A 100 6.61 11.81 -4.31
CA ARG A 100 6.00 12.98 -4.96
C ARG A 100 5.20 12.58 -6.20
N ASP A 101 5.74 11.67 -7.01
CA ASP A 101 5.06 11.14 -8.19
C ASP A 101 3.79 10.37 -7.82
N LEU A 102 3.81 9.62 -6.70
CA LEU A 102 2.64 8.92 -6.18
C LEU A 102 1.52 9.90 -5.81
N ILE A 103 1.83 10.98 -5.07
CA ILE A 103 0.86 12.02 -4.72
C ILE A 103 0.27 12.65 -5.98
N ALA A 104 1.11 12.99 -6.98
CA ALA A 104 0.65 13.56 -8.24
C ALA A 104 -0.30 12.62 -9.01
N LYS A 105 -0.02 11.30 -9.02
CA LYS A 105 -0.88 10.30 -9.64
C LYS A 105 -2.22 10.14 -8.91
N ILE A 106 -2.21 10.17 -7.58
CA ILE A 106 -3.43 10.13 -6.77
C ILE A 106 -4.28 11.38 -7.06
N ALA A 107 -3.67 12.56 -7.13
CA ALA A 107 -4.37 13.82 -7.41
C ALA A 107 -5.17 13.80 -8.74
N VAL A 108 -4.61 13.18 -9.78
CA VAL A 108 -5.25 13.09 -11.12
C VAL A 108 -6.37 12.05 -11.15
N THR A 109 -6.32 11.07 -10.26
CA THR A 109 -7.22 9.91 -10.26
C THR A 109 -8.35 10.04 -9.23
N VAL A 110 -8.19 10.83 -8.18
CA VAL A 110 -9.22 10.99 -7.15
C VAL A 110 -10.42 11.84 -7.65
N PRO A 111 -11.67 11.48 -7.29
CA PRO A 111 -12.86 12.29 -7.61
C PRO A 111 -12.78 13.72 -7.08
N GLU A 112 -13.36 14.69 -7.80
CA GLU A 112 -13.32 16.13 -7.46
C GLU A 112 -13.60 16.43 -5.98
N ARG A 113 -14.63 15.78 -5.42
CA ARG A 113 -15.07 15.95 -4.02
C ARG A 113 -14.00 15.61 -2.97
N LEU A 114 -13.01 14.78 -3.33
CA LEU A 114 -11.95 14.30 -2.44
C LEU A 114 -10.61 15.01 -2.69
N ARG A 115 -10.51 15.89 -3.71
CA ARG A 115 -9.30 16.69 -3.95
C ARG A 115 -8.90 17.58 -2.76
N PRO A 116 -9.83 18.19 -1.99
CA PRO A 116 -9.45 18.99 -0.82
C PRO A 116 -8.64 18.20 0.22
N VAL A 117 -8.97 16.92 0.42
CA VAL A 117 -8.25 16.02 1.37
C VAL A 117 -6.78 15.84 0.97
N LEU A 118 -6.48 15.95 -0.32
CA LEU A 118 -5.12 15.78 -0.84
C LEU A 118 -4.35 17.12 -0.91
N LEU A 119 -5.03 18.21 -1.23
CA LEU A 119 -4.42 19.54 -1.37
C LEU A 119 -4.22 20.24 -0.02
N GLU A 120 -5.12 19.99 0.93
CA GLU A 120 -5.14 20.56 2.28
C GLU A 120 -5.25 19.42 3.31
N PRO A 121 -4.26 18.52 3.39
CA PRO A 121 -4.30 17.42 4.35
C PRO A 121 -4.30 17.99 5.78
N ALA A 122 -5.17 17.46 6.64
CA ALA A 122 -5.24 17.88 8.04
C ALA A 122 -4.06 17.36 8.87
N VAL A 123 -3.27 16.45 8.31
CA VAL A 123 -2.06 15.89 8.89
C VAL A 123 -0.88 16.15 7.96
N ALA A 124 0.23 16.61 8.55
CA ALA A 124 1.50 16.75 7.86
C ALA A 124 2.59 15.99 8.61
N GLY A 125 3.55 15.44 7.88
CA GLY A 125 4.78 14.93 8.48
C GLY A 125 5.57 16.07 9.16
N PRO A 126 6.39 15.79 10.19
CA PRO A 126 7.20 16.81 10.83
C PRO A 126 8.10 17.50 9.80
N PRO A 127 8.24 18.84 9.84
CA PRO A 127 9.13 19.58 8.94
C PRO A 127 10.56 19.08 9.14
N VAL A 128 11.23 18.73 8.03
CA VAL A 128 12.63 18.35 8.06
C VAL A 128 13.43 19.60 7.70
N TRP A 129 14.23 20.11 8.64
CA TRP A 129 15.20 21.16 8.35
C TRP A 129 16.28 20.59 7.42
N GLU A 130 16.56 21.29 6.32
CA GLU A 130 17.46 20.82 5.24
C GLU A 130 18.86 20.45 5.75
N ASP A 131 19.28 21.04 6.86
CA ASP A 131 20.59 20.83 7.49
C ASP A 131 20.79 19.42 8.11
N ALA A 132 19.73 18.62 8.25
CA ALA A 132 19.80 17.29 8.87
C ALA A 132 20.19 16.16 7.89
N ARG A 133 20.22 16.41 6.58
CA ARG A 133 20.55 15.38 5.58
C ARG A 133 22.06 15.32 5.35
N LYS A 134 22.77 14.61 6.23
CA LYS A 134 24.04 14.00 5.78
C LYS A 134 23.69 13.06 4.63
N ALA A 135 24.32 13.27 3.47
CA ALA A 135 24.19 12.35 2.36
C ALA A 135 24.58 10.95 2.86
N ASP A 136 23.69 9.98 2.65
CA ASP A 136 24.00 8.59 2.96
C ASP A 136 25.27 8.19 2.21
N ALA A 137 26.20 7.53 2.91
CA ALA A 137 27.44 7.05 2.30
C ALA A 137 27.20 5.92 1.28
N LEU A 138 25.99 5.35 1.27
CA LEU A 138 25.59 4.22 0.43
C LEU A 138 24.42 4.63 -0.45
N ASP A 139 24.44 4.18 -1.71
CA ASP A 139 23.28 4.26 -2.58
C ASP A 139 22.20 3.27 -2.09
N MET A 140 21.25 3.78 -1.30
CA MET A 140 20.17 2.99 -0.74
C MET A 140 19.26 2.38 -1.80
N ALA A 141 19.14 3.00 -2.99
CA ALA A 141 18.38 2.42 -4.09
C ALA A 141 19.05 1.15 -4.62
N GLN A 142 20.37 1.18 -4.74
CA GLN A 142 21.15 0.00 -5.09
C GLN A 142 21.06 -1.09 -4.03
N VAL A 143 21.14 -0.73 -2.74
CA VAL A 143 20.99 -1.68 -1.63
C VAL A 143 19.63 -2.39 -1.68
N ARG A 144 18.53 -1.67 -1.93
CA ARG A 144 17.21 -2.30 -2.14
C ARG A 144 17.22 -3.27 -3.31
N GLY A 145 17.86 -2.90 -4.44
CA GLY A 145 18.02 -3.79 -5.59
C GLY A 145 18.76 -5.09 -5.25
N TRP A 146 19.78 -5.01 -4.40
CA TRP A 146 20.52 -6.19 -3.92
C TRP A 146 19.70 -7.06 -2.96
N ILE A 147 18.88 -6.48 -2.09
CA ILE A 147 17.93 -7.21 -1.25
C ILE A 147 16.95 -8.00 -2.13
N HIS A 148 16.29 -7.35 -3.08
CA HIS A 148 15.31 -8.00 -3.95
C HIS A 148 15.90 -9.10 -4.85
N SER A 149 17.20 -9.00 -5.17
CA SER A 149 17.91 -10.00 -5.97
C SER A 149 18.66 -11.05 -5.14
N GLY A 150 18.52 -11.04 -3.81
CA GLY A 150 19.15 -12.01 -2.92
C GLY A 150 20.69 -11.97 -2.93
N ARG A 151 21.28 -10.79 -3.11
CA ARG A 151 22.74 -10.61 -3.18
C ARG A 151 23.36 -10.35 -1.81
N LYS A 152 24.51 -10.97 -1.55
CA LYS A 152 25.36 -10.69 -0.38
C LYS A 152 26.09 -9.36 -0.54
N LEU A 153 26.28 -8.64 0.55
CA LEU A 153 27.04 -7.38 0.59
C LEU A 153 28.30 -7.52 1.39
N ARG A 154 29.41 -6.99 0.88
CA ARG A 154 30.65 -6.82 1.63
C ARG A 154 30.74 -5.36 2.10
N LEU A 155 30.76 -5.15 3.40
CA LEU A 155 30.71 -3.83 4.02
C LEU A 155 31.89 -3.59 4.96
N HIS A 156 32.37 -2.36 4.99
CA HIS A 156 33.28 -1.85 6.02
C HIS A 156 32.41 -1.31 7.17
N TYR A 157 32.56 -1.88 8.36
CA TYR A 157 31.76 -1.57 9.54
C TYR A 157 32.64 -1.01 10.65
N ALA A 158 32.36 0.20 11.09
CA ALA A 158 32.88 0.72 12.35
C ALA A 158 31.86 0.41 13.47
N ASP A 159 32.32 -0.21 14.55
CA ASP A 159 31.50 -0.36 15.76
C ASP A 159 31.40 0.95 16.58
N GLU A 160 30.68 0.93 17.69
CA GLU A 160 30.50 2.10 18.56
C GLU A 160 31.82 2.63 19.17
N GLN A 161 32.87 1.82 19.18
CA GLN A 161 34.20 2.20 19.65
C GLN A 161 35.12 2.63 18.49
N GLY A 162 34.60 2.70 17.26
CA GLY A 162 35.34 3.09 16.06
C GLY A 162 36.22 1.98 15.47
N ARG A 163 36.11 0.73 15.92
CA ARG A 163 36.90 -0.38 15.37
C ARG A 163 36.32 -0.82 14.04
N GLU A 164 37.15 -0.78 13.01
CA GLU A 164 36.75 -1.17 11.66
C GLU A 164 36.87 -2.68 11.42
N THR A 165 35.85 -3.26 10.79
CA THR A 165 35.81 -4.66 10.38
C THR A 165 35.23 -4.77 8.98
N VAL A 166 35.67 -5.77 8.20
CA VAL A 166 35.05 -6.11 6.91
C VAL A 166 34.12 -7.30 7.10
N ARG A 167 32.84 -7.14 6.75
CA ARG A 167 31.81 -8.17 6.96
C ARG A 167 31.09 -8.48 5.65
N VAL A 168 30.74 -9.76 5.46
CA VAL A 168 29.83 -10.18 4.38
C VAL A 168 28.49 -10.52 5.00
N ILE A 169 27.43 -9.82 4.59
CA ILE A 169 26.07 -9.99 5.12
C ILE A 169 25.09 -10.41 4.04
N TRP A 170 24.00 -11.03 4.47
CA TRP A 170 22.75 -11.11 3.71
C TRP A 170 21.85 -9.96 4.16
N PRO A 171 21.65 -8.91 3.33
CA PRO A 171 20.73 -7.85 3.69
C PRO A 171 19.29 -8.34 3.52
N CYS A 172 18.44 -8.08 4.52
CA CYS A 172 17.04 -8.50 4.52
C CYS A 172 16.06 -7.32 4.43
N LEU A 173 16.38 -6.19 5.07
CA LEU A 173 15.56 -4.98 5.11
C LEU A 173 16.42 -3.73 5.31
N ILE A 174 15.89 -2.58 4.92
CA ILE A 174 16.44 -1.25 5.25
C ILE A 174 15.41 -0.54 6.13
N GLY A 175 15.85 -0.02 7.28
CA GLY A 175 15.03 0.81 8.16
C GLY A 175 15.42 2.28 8.04
N TYR A 176 14.44 3.14 7.79
CA TYR A 176 14.59 4.60 7.87
C TYR A 176 14.17 5.04 9.27
N ARG A 177 15.06 5.71 9.99
CA ARG A 177 14.84 6.19 11.36
C ARG A 177 15.39 7.59 11.52
N GLU A 178 14.76 8.38 12.38
CA GLU A 178 15.36 9.62 12.86
C GLU A 178 16.47 9.27 13.86
N THR A 179 17.63 9.88 13.67
CA THR A 179 18.76 9.85 14.61
C THR A 179 18.88 11.20 15.28
#